data_AF-X0UL99-F1
#
_entry.id   AF-X0UL99-F1
#
_cell.length_a   1.000
_cell.length_b   1.000
_cell.length_c   1.000
_cell.angle_alpha   90.00
_cell.angle_beta   90.00
_cell.angle_gamma   90.00
#
_symmetry.space_group_name_H-M   'P 1'
#
loop_
_entity.id
_entity.type
_entity.pdbx_description
1 polymer ?
#
loop_
_entity_poly.entity_id
_entity_poly.type
_entity_poly.pdbx_seq_one_letter_code
_entity_poly.pdbx_strand_id
1 'polypeptide(L)'
;MDIVQETFLRLYQKVYMFKSGKNFQNWLLQIAKNLCIDYYRKNYGKNKEWQSEKPINEMNLAVQNERDPLISSDLRGIFSTCIKKLAEKQRMIFVMKQYNQLKYSEIAQILDISLGTAKSLHFKAVQNLRGLMAPYLGRQL
;
A
#
# COMPACT_ATOMS: atom_id res chain seq x y z
N MET A 1 8.92 13.21 -12.94
CA MET A 1 8.79 14.63 -12.53
C MET A 1 7.34 15.12 -12.47
N ASP A 2 6.37 14.50 -13.16
CA ASP A 2 5.03 15.07 -13.33
C ASP A 2 4.13 15.07 -12.07
N ILE A 3 4.00 13.93 -11.36
CA ILE A 3 3.05 13.78 -10.24
C ILE A 3 3.37 14.70 -9.05
N VAL A 4 4.66 14.89 -8.73
CA VAL A 4 5.06 15.73 -7.60
C VAL A 4 4.73 17.19 -7.88
N GLN A 5 5.06 17.69 -9.08
CA GLN A 5 4.74 19.05 -9.50
C GLN A 5 3.23 19.27 -9.54
N GLU A 6 2.48 18.35 -10.13
CA GLU A 6 1.02 18.40 -10.16
C GLU A 6 0.42 18.38 -8.75
N THR A 7 1.02 17.64 -7.81
CA THR A 7 0.59 17.62 -6.41
C THR A 7 0.71 19.00 -5.77
N PHE A 8 1.86 19.67 -5.92
CA PHE A 8 2.05 21.02 -5.38
C PHE A 8 1.19 22.07 -6.08
N LEU A 9 0.97 21.94 -7.39
CA LEU A 9 0.07 22.81 -8.13
C LEU A 9 -1.37 22.70 -7.62
N ARG A 10 -1.88 21.47 -7.45
CA ARG A 10 -3.22 21.24 -6.87
C ARG A 10 -3.32 21.68 -5.42
N LEU A 11 -2.26 21.50 -4.65
CA LEU A 11 -2.18 22.01 -3.27
C LEU A 11 -2.36 23.52 -3.26
N TYR A 12 -1.56 24.25 -4.06
CA TYR A 12 -1.64 25.70 -4.16
C TYR A 12 -3.04 26.16 -4.60
N GLN A 13 -3.60 25.54 -5.63
CA GLN A 13 -4.95 25.84 -6.13
C GLN A 13 -6.05 25.56 -5.12
N LYS A 14 -5.86 24.65 -4.15
CA LYS A 14 -6.90 24.27 -3.18
C LYS A 14 -6.64 24.81 -1.78
N VAL A 15 -5.53 25.54 -1.56
CA VAL A 15 -5.08 25.95 -0.22
C VAL A 15 -6.15 26.75 0.53
N TYR A 16 -6.96 27.54 -0.17
CA TYR A 16 -8.08 28.29 0.42
C TYR A 16 -9.21 27.40 0.97
N MET A 17 -9.31 26.14 0.53
CA MET A 17 -10.28 25.17 1.04
C MET A 17 -9.78 24.46 2.31
N PHE A 18 -8.51 24.65 2.68
CA PHE A 18 -7.95 24.04 3.86
C PHE A 18 -8.59 24.64 5.12
N LYS A 19 -9.23 23.79 5.91
CA LYS A 19 -9.84 24.19 7.18
C LYS A 19 -8.79 24.16 8.28
N SER A 20 -8.62 25.30 8.96
CA SER A 20 -7.78 25.40 10.16
C SER A 20 -8.19 24.32 11.19
N GLY A 21 -7.20 23.68 11.82
CA GLY A 21 -7.40 22.56 12.74
C GLY A 21 -7.32 21.15 12.12
N LYS A 22 -7.25 21.02 10.79
CA LYS A 22 -6.90 19.74 10.14
C LYS A 22 -5.38 19.57 10.05
N ASN A 23 -4.88 18.33 10.04
CA ASN A 23 -3.46 18.08 9.78
C ASN A 23 -3.16 18.36 8.30
N PHE A 24 -2.37 19.42 8.04
CA PHE A 24 -1.99 19.84 6.68
C PHE A 24 -1.24 18.75 5.91
N GLN A 25 -0.36 18.01 6.57
CA GLN A 25 0.38 16.91 5.96
C GLN A 25 -0.57 15.81 5.47
N ASN A 26 -1.58 15.45 6.25
CA ASN A 26 -2.57 14.44 5.84
C ASN A 26 -3.37 14.92 4.63
N TRP A 27 -3.72 16.21 4.59
CA TRP A 27 -4.45 16.79 3.48
C TRP A 27 -3.61 16.82 2.19
N LEU A 28 -2.31 17.16 2.28
CA LEU A 28 -1.38 17.03 1.17
C LEU A 28 -1.25 15.57 0.70
N LEU A 29 -1.14 14.62 1.62
CA LEU A 29 -1.06 13.19 1.31
C LEU A 29 -2.35 12.67 0.63
N GLN A 30 -3.52 13.21 0.96
CA GLN A 30 -4.77 12.91 0.25
C GLN A 30 -4.70 13.37 -1.22
N ILE A 31 -4.22 14.59 -1.46
CA ILE A 31 -4.07 15.14 -2.81
C ILE A 31 -3.10 14.27 -3.62
N ALA A 32 -1.93 13.97 -3.05
CA ALA A 32 -0.92 13.13 -3.67
C ALA A 32 -1.45 11.71 -3.97
N LYS A 33 -2.12 11.09 -3.00
CA LYS A 33 -2.69 9.74 -3.15
C LYS A 33 -3.73 9.69 -4.26
N ASN A 34 -4.64 10.65 -4.35
CA ASN A 34 -5.65 10.68 -5.41
C ASN A 34 -4.99 10.86 -6.79
N LEU A 35 -4.00 11.76 -6.91
CA LEU A 35 -3.23 11.93 -8.14
C LEU A 35 -2.50 10.66 -8.57
N CYS A 36 -1.85 9.96 -7.63
CA CYS A 36 -1.18 8.70 -7.92
C CYS A 36 -2.15 7.63 -8.42
N ILE A 37 -3.34 7.50 -7.79
CA ILE A 37 -4.37 6.55 -8.22
C ILE A 37 -4.89 6.92 -9.61
N ASP A 38 -5.20 8.19 -9.86
CA ASP A 38 -5.69 8.67 -11.15
C ASP A 38 -4.67 8.43 -12.26
N TYR A 39 -3.39 8.76 -11.99
CA TYR A 39 -2.28 8.49 -12.91
C TYR A 39 -2.14 6.99 -13.19
N TYR A 40 -2.19 6.16 -12.15
CA TYR A 40 -2.08 4.71 -12.30
C TYR A 40 -3.25 4.14 -13.12
N ARG A 41 -4.49 4.54 -12.82
CA ARG A 41 -5.67 4.14 -13.58
C ARG A 41 -5.60 4.57 -15.05
N LYS A 42 -5.15 5.80 -15.33
CA LYS A 42 -5.04 6.31 -16.69
C LYS A 42 -4.01 5.54 -17.52
N ASN A 43 -2.88 5.17 -16.92
CA ASN A 43 -1.75 4.59 -17.65
C ASN A 43 -1.73 3.05 -17.64
N TYR A 44 -2.36 2.43 -16.65
CA TYR A 44 -2.32 0.97 -16.44
C TYR A 44 -3.72 0.34 -16.27
N GLY A 45 -4.78 1.15 -16.19
CA GLY A 45 -6.13 0.73 -15.81
C GLY A 45 -7.01 0.20 -16.93
N LYS A 46 -6.46 -0.39 -18.00
CA LYS A 46 -7.27 -1.22 -18.92
C LYS A 46 -7.52 -2.64 -18.42
N ASN A 47 -6.98 -3.04 -17.25
CA ASN A 47 -7.35 -4.33 -16.64
C ASN A 47 -7.45 -4.21 -15.11
N LYS A 48 -8.57 -4.72 -14.59
CA LYS A 48 -9.00 -4.85 -13.19
C LYS A 48 -9.76 -3.66 -12.63
N GLU A 49 -11.07 -3.75 -12.87
CA GLU A 49 -12.12 -3.17 -12.05
C GLU A 49 -11.80 -3.25 -10.56
N TRP A 50 -12.27 -2.24 -9.84
CA TRP A 50 -12.40 -2.17 -8.40
C TRP A 50 -13.43 -3.18 -7.87
N GLN A 51 -13.32 -4.46 -8.26
CA GLN A 51 -14.18 -5.50 -7.77
C GLN A 51 -13.66 -5.98 -6.41
N SER A 52 -14.48 -5.67 -5.41
CA SER A 52 -14.79 -6.45 -4.22
C SER A 52 -13.67 -7.32 -3.65
N GLU A 53 -13.29 -7.00 -2.41
CA GLU A 53 -12.50 -7.81 -1.51
C GLU A 53 -12.98 -9.28 -1.53
N LYS A 54 -12.40 -10.10 -2.40
CA LYS A 54 -12.38 -11.54 -2.15
C LYS A 54 -11.32 -11.75 -1.06
N PRO A 55 -11.67 -12.36 0.08
CA PRO A 55 -10.63 -12.87 0.97
C PRO A 55 -9.74 -13.79 0.13
N ILE A 56 -8.43 -13.72 0.34
CA ILE A 56 -7.50 -14.75 -0.14
C ILE A 56 -7.78 -15.98 0.74
N ASN A 57 -8.93 -16.61 0.52
CA ASN A 57 -9.15 -18.02 0.82
C ASN A 57 -9.06 -18.69 -0.54
N GLU A 58 -8.22 -19.73 -0.63
CA GLU A 58 -7.83 -20.41 -1.86
C GLU A 58 -6.71 -19.73 -2.66
N MET A 59 -5.55 -19.55 -2.02
CA MET A 59 -4.31 -19.67 -2.78
C MET A 59 -3.83 -21.11 -2.63
N ASN A 60 -4.27 -21.97 -3.54
CA ASN A 60 -3.54 -23.19 -3.88
C ASN A 60 -2.17 -22.73 -4.36
N LEU A 61 -1.21 -22.71 -3.43
CA LEU A 61 0.19 -22.54 -3.72
C LEU A 61 0.67 -23.83 -4.40
N ALA A 62 0.36 -23.96 -5.69
CA ALA A 62 1.09 -24.86 -6.56
C ALA A 62 2.53 -24.35 -6.57
N VAL A 63 3.36 -24.93 -5.70
CA VAL A 63 4.79 -24.71 -5.64
C VAL A 63 5.37 -25.33 -6.91
N GLN A 64 5.43 -24.54 -7.99
CA GLN A 64 6.34 -24.85 -9.08
C GLN A 64 7.75 -24.62 -8.57
N ASN A 65 8.40 -25.75 -8.29
CA ASN A 65 9.81 -25.91 -8.02
C ASN A 65 10.62 -25.48 -9.26
N GLU A 66 10.84 -24.18 -9.42
CA GLU A 66 11.97 -23.69 -10.20
C GLU A 66 12.95 -23.04 -9.22
N ARG A 67 13.94 -23.85 -8.84
CA ARG A 67 15.07 -23.42 -8.03
C ARG A 67 15.92 -22.48 -8.88
N ASP A 68 15.65 -21.19 -8.80
CA ASP A 68 16.58 -20.17 -9.30
C ASP A 68 17.77 -20.08 -8.31
N PRO A 69 18.99 -20.46 -8.71
CA PRO A 69 20.16 -20.51 -7.81
C PRO A 69 20.66 -19.13 -7.36
N LEU A 70 20.11 -18.04 -7.87
CA LEU A 70 20.56 -16.67 -7.54
C LEU A 70 20.02 -16.12 -6.21
N ILE A 71 19.14 -16.83 -5.51
CA ILE A 71 18.49 -16.33 -4.29
C ILE A 71 19.29 -16.75 -3.05
N SER A 72 20.57 -16.37 -3.00
CA SER A 72 21.29 -16.24 -1.74
C SER A 72 21.07 -14.82 -1.17
N SER A 73 20.16 -14.77 -0.19
CA SER A 73 20.22 -13.92 1.01
C SER A 73 20.30 -12.40 0.90
N ASP A 74 19.41 -11.74 0.17
CA ASP A 74 18.96 -10.41 0.60
C ASP A 74 17.53 -10.47 1.12
N LEU A 75 17.41 -10.60 2.46
CA LEU A 75 16.13 -10.51 3.15
C LEU A 75 15.39 -9.22 2.79
N ARG A 76 16.10 -8.11 2.47
CA ARG A 76 15.47 -6.87 2.03
C ARG A 76 14.84 -7.00 0.64
N GLY A 77 15.53 -7.64 -0.31
CA GLY A 77 14.98 -7.95 -1.64
C GLY A 77 13.73 -8.83 -1.56
N ILE A 78 13.76 -9.87 -0.73
CA ILE A 78 12.61 -10.75 -0.49
C ILE A 78 11.46 -9.97 0.14
N PHE A 79 11.74 -9.19 1.18
CA PHE A 79 10.74 -8.37 1.86
C PHE A 79 10.07 -7.36 0.90
N SER A 80 10.88 -6.66 0.09
CA SER A 80 10.40 -5.72 -0.93
C SER A 80 9.46 -6.41 -1.93
N THR A 81 9.82 -7.62 -2.36
CA THR A 81 9.00 -8.43 -3.28
C THR A 81 7.69 -8.85 -2.65
N CYS A 82 7.71 -9.30 -1.38
CA CYS A 82 6.50 -9.69 -0.65
C CYS A 82 5.56 -8.48 -0.41
N ILE A 83 6.10 -7.31 -0.09
CA ILE A 83 5.30 -6.08 0.02
C ILE A 83 4.60 -5.74 -1.30
N LYS A 84 5.29 -5.89 -2.44
CA LYS A 84 4.69 -5.65 -3.77
C LYS A 84 3.52 -6.61 -4.08
N LYS A 85 3.56 -7.83 -3.54
CA LYS A 85 2.49 -8.83 -3.69
C LYS A 85 1.25 -8.58 -2.85
N LEU A 86 1.32 -7.71 -1.82
CA LEU A 86 0.15 -7.32 -1.05
C LEU A 86 -0.87 -6.59 -1.94
N ALA A 87 -2.16 -6.78 -1.63
CA ALA A 87 -3.22 -5.98 -2.22
C ALA A 87 -2.92 -4.48 -2.03
N GLU A 88 -3.26 -3.65 -3.01
CA GLU A 88 -2.84 -2.24 -3.05
C GLU A 88 -3.16 -1.50 -1.75
N LYS A 89 -4.40 -1.61 -1.27
CA LYS A 89 -4.84 -0.97 -0.02
C LYS A 89 -4.05 -1.47 1.20
N GLN A 90 -3.76 -2.78 1.26
CA GLN A 90 -2.94 -3.38 2.33
C GLN A 90 -1.50 -2.87 2.29
N ARG A 91 -0.91 -2.79 1.10
CA ARG A 91 0.43 -2.23 0.91
C ARG A 91 0.47 -0.76 1.33
N MET A 92 -0.49 0.05 0.90
CA MET A 92 -0.56 1.48 1.24
C MET A 92 -0.61 1.69 2.75
N ILE A 93 -1.52 1.01 3.45
CA ILE A 93 -1.64 1.16 4.90
C ILE A 93 -0.40 0.64 5.64
N PHE A 94 0.21 -0.45 5.17
CA PHE A 94 1.44 -0.97 5.74
C PHE A 94 2.57 0.05 5.59
N VAL A 95 2.75 0.63 4.40
CA VAL A 95 3.80 1.61 4.14
C VAL A 95 3.59 2.88 4.98
N MET A 96 2.37 3.43 4.95
CA MET A 96 2.01 4.60 5.75
C MET A 96 2.22 4.37 7.25
N LYS A 97 1.95 3.15 7.74
CA LYS A 97 2.11 2.83 9.16
C LYS A 97 3.57 2.61 9.56
N GLN A 98 4.32 1.83 8.78
CA GLN A 98 5.67 1.40 9.15
C GLN A 98 6.75 2.42 8.76
N TYR A 99 6.66 2.99 7.56
CA TYR A 99 7.67 3.92 7.05
C TYR A 99 7.34 5.38 7.38
N ASN A 100 6.07 5.77 7.22
CA ASN A 100 5.64 7.15 7.51
C ASN A 100 5.19 7.35 8.96
N GLN A 101 5.18 6.27 9.77
CA GLN A 101 4.85 6.28 11.21
C GLN A 101 3.50 6.93 11.57
N LEU A 102 2.56 6.96 10.62
CA LEU A 102 1.27 7.63 10.81
C LEU A 102 0.37 6.87 11.81
N LYS A 103 -0.51 7.61 12.49
CA LYS A 103 -1.56 7.02 13.33
C LYS A 103 -2.65 6.42 12.45
N TYR A 104 -3.36 5.40 12.95
CA TYR A 104 -4.47 4.79 12.20
C TYR A 104 -5.57 5.80 11.84
N SER A 105 -5.82 6.81 12.68
CA SER A 105 -6.76 7.88 12.40
C SER A 105 -6.32 8.75 11.22
N GLU A 106 -5.02 9.02 11.10
CA GLU A 106 -4.45 9.80 10.00
C GLU A 106 -4.49 9.01 8.70
N ILE A 107 -4.15 7.71 8.76
CA ILE A 107 -4.25 6.83 7.58
C ILE A 107 -5.71 6.66 7.14
N ALA A 108 -6.64 6.52 8.08
CA ALA A 108 -8.07 6.44 7.80
C ALA A 108 -8.55 7.69 7.05
N GLN A 109 -8.11 8.87 7.48
CA GLN A 109 -8.38 10.12 6.77
C GLN A 109 -7.74 10.12 5.38
N ILE A 110 -6.46 9.77 5.25
CA ILE A 110 -5.74 9.81 3.97
C ILE A 110 -6.37 8.87 2.93
N LEU A 111 -6.75 7.67 3.37
CA LEU A 111 -7.34 6.64 2.50
C LEU A 111 -8.85 6.79 2.32
N ASP A 112 -9.48 7.72 3.04
CA ASP A 112 -10.94 7.94 3.07
C ASP A 112 -11.72 6.68 3.45
N ILE A 113 -11.37 6.11 4.61
CA ILE A 113 -11.98 4.89 5.18
C ILE A 113 -12.26 5.08 6.67
N SER A 114 -13.06 4.19 7.27
CA SER A 114 -13.29 4.21 8.72
C SER A 114 -12.02 3.83 9.50
N LEU A 115 -11.89 4.32 10.74
CA LEU A 115 -10.81 3.92 11.65
C LEU A 115 -10.77 2.40 11.89
N GLY A 116 -11.93 1.77 12.00
CA GLY A 116 -12.06 0.31 12.15
C GLY A 116 -11.54 -0.43 10.91
N THR A 117 -11.90 0.05 9.72
CA THR A 117 -11.40 -0.48 8.44
C THR A 117 -9.88 -0.32 8.34
N ALA A 118 -9.32 0.82 8.73
CA ALA A 118 -7.88 1.03 8.73
C ALA A 118 -7.15 0.01 9.62
N LYS A 119 -7.61 -0.19 10.86
CA LYS A 119 -7.03 -1.19 11.78
C LYS A 119 -7.11 -2.60 11.21
N SER A 120 -8.29 -3.00 10.72
CA SER A 120 -8.52 -4.34 10.14
C SER A 120 -7.66 -4.56 8.88
N LEU A 121 -7.56 -3.56 8.01
CA LEU A 121 -6.78 -3.63 6.77
C LEU A 121 -5.28 -3.72 7.06
N HIS A 122 -4.77 -2.98 8.06
CA HIS A 122 -3.38 -3.11 8.50
C HIS A 122 -3.10 -4.49 9.07
N PHE A 123 -3.99 -5.00 9.93
CA PHE A 123 -3.86 -6.33 10.50
C PHE A 123 -3.81 -7.41 9.40
N LYS A 124 -4.73 -7.35 8.42
CA LYS A 124 -4.71 -8.24 7.24
C LYS A 124 -3.42 -8.09 6.44
N ALA A 125 -2.89 -6.87 6.28
CA ALA A 125 -1.62 -6.64 5.58
C ALA A 125 -0.45 -7.35 6.27
N VAL A 126 -0.36 -7.27 7.60
CA VAL A 126 0.68 -7.94 8.39
C VAL A 126 0.54 -9.47 8.32
N GLN A 127 -0.68 -10.00 8.45
CA GLN A 127 -0.92 -11.44 8.32
C GLN A 127 -0.52 -11.98 6.94
N ASN A 128 -0.97 -11.31 5.87
CA ASN A 128 -0.65 -11.69 4.52
C ASN A 128 0.86 -11.60 4.24
N LEU A 129 1.51 -10.55 4.73
CA LEU A 129 2.96 -10.40 4.59
C LEU A 129 3.71 -11.53 5.30
N ARG A 130 3.28 -11.92 6.50
CA ARG A 130 3.86 -13.06 7.23
C ARG A 130 3.70 -14.36 6.44
N GLY A 131 2.52 -14.62 5.87
CA GLY A 131 2.29 -15.79 5.01
C GLY A 131 3.20 -15.80 3.79
N LEU A 132 3.37 -14.65 3.13
CA LEU A 132 4.26 -14.50 1.97
C LEU A 132 5.73 -14.70 2.33
N MET A 133 6.14 -14.34 3.54
CA MET A 133 7.52 -14.49 4.01
C MET A 133 7.84 -15.89 4.57
N ALA A 134 6.84 -16.66 5.01
CA ALA A 134 7.04 -17.95 5.67
C ALA A 134 7.96 -18.94 4.90
N PRO A 135 7.85 -19.10 3.56
CA PRO A 135 8.72 -20.01 2.80
C PRO A 135 10.21 -19.63 2.83
N TYR A 136 10.52 -18.36 3.09
CA TYR A 136 11.88 -17.82 3.10
C TYR A 136 12.50 -17.84 4.50
N LEU A 137 11.66 -17.73 5.54
CA LEU A 137 12.11 -17.76 6.95
C LEU A 137 12.38 -19.19 7.45
N GLY A 138 11.69 -20.20 6.89
CA GLY A 138 11.91 -21.61 7.24
C GLY A 138 13.14 -22.27 6.62
N ARG A 139 13.96 -21.54 5.84
CA ARG A 139 15.22 -22.04 5.26
C ARG A 139 16.48 -21.63 6.04
N GLN A 140 16.34 -20.91 7.15
CA GLN A 140 17.47 -20.39 7.94
C GLN A 140 17.61 -20.99 9.35
N LEU A 141 16.96 -22.14 9.62
CA LEU A 141 17.19 -22.93 10.84
C LEU A 141 17.57 -24.36 10.47
#